data_AF-A0A418WF31-F1
#
_entry.id   AF-A0A418WF31-F1
#
_cell.length_a   1.000
_cell.length_b   1.000
_cell.length_c   1.000
_cell.angle_alpha   90.00
_cell.angle_beta   90.00
_cell.angle_gamma   90.00
#
_symmetry.space_group_name_H-M   'P 1'
#
loop_
_entity.id
_entity.type
_entity.pdbx_description
1 polymer ?
#
loop_
_entity_poly.entity_id
_entity_poly.type
_entity_poly.pdbx_seq_one_letter_code
_entity_poly.pdbx_strand_id
1 'polypeptide(L)'
;MSRSYEVGYRKPPKDTRFKKGQSGNPKGRPRGRTDIAAILEKVLQEAVMIKQNGQVRHVRLIEAYTRQFILKSMDGSPREMAELLKFLKDYAPNLLVASDLPSSIQIRFIESDGHGRPADKALWKELGLEPLTEPIEGKTDDEAPKE
;
A
#
# COMPACT_ATOMS: atom_id res chain seq x y z
N MET A 1 -2.83 69.81 10.94
CA MET A 1 -1.55 70.20 10.30
C MET A 1 -0.58 69.03 10.35
N SER A 2 -0.34 68.32 9.24
CA SER A 2 0.65 67.22 9.21
C SER A 2 2.04 67.80 8.99
N ARG A 3 2.97 67.56 9.92
CA ARG A 3 4.39 67.86 9.70
C ARG A 3 4.90 67.05 8.49
N SER A 4 5.35 67.74 7.45
CA SER A 4 6.02 67.15 6.29
C SER A 4 7.24 66.35 6.76
N TYR A 5 7.33 65.08 6.36
CA TYR A 5 8.44 64.22 6.74
C TYR A 5 9.69 64.64 5.97
N GLU A 6 10.65 65.25 6.67
CA GLU A 6 11.92 65.68 6.08
C GLU A 6 12.83 64.47 5.80
N VAL A 7 13.19 64.31 4.53
CA VAL A 7 14.10 63.26 4.04
C VAL A 7 15.54 63.70 4.26
N GLY A 8 16.42 62.79 4.68
CA GLY A 8 17.82 63.09 4.96
C GLY A 8 18.65 61.85 5.31
N TYR A 9 19.86 62.06 5.83
CA TYR A 9 20.75 60.95 6.21
C TYR A 9 20.07 60.02 7.22
N ARG A 10 20.00 58.72 6.91
CA ARG A 10 19.27 57.68 7.69
C ARG A 10 17.75 57.93 7.84
N LYS A 11 17.15 58.82 7.05
CA LYS A 11 15.71 59.12 7.01
C LYS A 11 15.16 58.89 5.59
N PRO A 12 14.93 57.63 5.18
CA PRO A 12 14.44 57.31 3.84
C PRO A 12 12.99 57.78 3.65
N PRO A 13 12.59 58.22 2.44
CA PRO A 13 11.22 58.65 2.14
C PRO A 13 10.16 57.64 2.57
N LYS A 14 9.06 58.10 3.17
CA LYS A 14 8.05 57.18 3.74
C LYS A 14 7.44 56.25 2.70
N ASP A 15 7.27 56.74 1.46
CA ASP A 15 6.51 56.07 0.40
C ASP A 15 7.27 54.87 -0.20
N THR A 16 8.60 54.83 -0.07
CA THR A 16 9.45 53.77 -0.65
C THR A 16 9.96 52.77 0.38
N ARG A 17 9.68 52.96 1.67
CA ARG A 17 10.10 52.02 2.73
C ARG A 17 9.25 50.75 2.67
N PHE A 18 9.89 49.60 2.83
CA PHE A 18 9.18 48.35 3.08
C PHE A 18 8.40 48.42 4.40
N LYS A 19 7.19 47.88 4.40
CA LYS A 19 6.39 47.75 5.62
C LYS A 19 7.08 46.78 6.58
N LYS A 20 7.04 47.07 7.89
CA LYS A 20 7.59 46.18 8.92
C LYS A 20 6.94 44.80 8.77
N GLY A 21 7.76 43.75 8.66
CA GLY A 21 7.30 42.37 8.45
C GLY A 21 7.11 41.95 6.99
N GLN A 22 7.24 42.88 6.03
CA GLN A 22 7.17 42.58 4.60
C GLN A 22 8.55 42.69 3.97
N SER A 23 9.03 41.58 3.40
CA SER A 23 10.24 41.58 2.57
C SER A 23 9.98 42.36 1.27
N GLY A 24 10.97 43.12 0.82
CA GLY A 24 10.96 43.75 -0.51
C GLY A 24 10.99 42.74 -1.67
N ASN A 25 11.38 41.49 -1.39
CA ASN A 25 11.27 40.38 -2.32
C ASN A 25 10.41 39.27 -1.69
N PRO A 26 9.08 39.27 -1.92
CA PRO A 26 8.18 38.22 -1.42
C PRO A 26 8.48 36.83 -1.99
N LYS A 27 9.08 36.76 -3.18
CA LYS A 27 9.52 35.52 -3.84
C LYS A 27 10.94 35.09 -3.43
N GLY A 28 11.57 35.86 -2.54
CA GLY A 28 12.86 35.50 -1.97
C GLY A 28 12.74 34.22 -1.14
N ARG A 29 13.89 33.60 -0.82
CA ARG A 29 13.90 32.38 -0.01
C ARG A 29 13.13 32.61 1.30
N PRO A 30 12.06 31.84 1.57
CA PRO A 30 11.29 32.02 2.79
C PRO A 30 12.18 31.82 4.02
N ARG A 31 11.97 32.62 5.06
CA ARG A 31 12.66 32.45 6.34
C ARG A 31 12.07 31.23 7.05
N GLY A 32 12.81 30.12 7.04
CA GLY A 32 12.45 28.88 7.73
C GLY A 32 13.61 27.89 7.74
N ARG A 33 13.71 27.08 8.79
CA ARG A 33 14.64 25.94 8.85
C ARG A 33 14.26 24.97 7.72
N THR A 34 15.24 24.46 6.98
CA THR A 34 14.99 23.41 5.99
C THR A 34 14.34 22.23 6.70
N ASP A 35 13.15 21.83 6.27
CA ASP A 35 12.43 20.69 6.82
C ASP A 35 13.17 19.40 6.43
N ILE A 36 13.50 18.57 7.42
CA ILE A 36 14.20 17.29 7.21
C ILE A 36 13.35 16.37 6.32
N ALA A 37 12.01 16.42 6.45
CA ALA A 37 11.12 15.63 5.61
C ALA A 37 11.27 16.01 4.13
N ALA A 38 11.35 17.31 3.83
CA ALA A 38 11.54 17.80 2.46
C ALA A 38 12.92 17.42 1.88
N ILE A 39 13.97 17.41 2.70
CA ILE A 39 15.30 16.91 2.26
C ILE A 39 15.23 15.42 1.97
N LEU A 40 14.62 14.64 2.87
CA LEU A 40 14.50 13.20 2.74
C LEU A 40 13.72 12.83 1.48
N GLU A 41 12.57 13.46 1.26
CA GLU A 41 11.78 13.26 0.05
C GLU A 41 12.60 13.53 -1.21
N LYS A 42 13.33 14.66 -1.23
CA LYS A 42 14.19 15.01 -2.37
C LYS A 42 15.24 13.92 -2.63
N VAL A 43 15.96 13.49 -1.60
CA VAL A 43 17.01 12.47 -1.71
C VAL A 43 16.44 11.14 -2.19
N LEU A 44 15.28 10.73 -1.65
CA LEU A 44 14.61 9.49 -2.04
C LEU A 44 14.14 9.49 -3.52
N GLN A 45 13.87 10.67 -4.08
CA GLN A 45 13.48 10.85 -5.48
C GLN A 45 14.67 10.92 -6.46
N GLU A 46 15.90 11.05 -5.97
CA GLU A 46 17.09 11.12 -6.83
C GLU A 46 17.31 9.79 -7.58
N ALA A 47 17.79 9.89 -8.83
CA ALA A 47 18.09 8.73 -9.64
C ALA A 47 19.49 8.18 -9.32
N VAL A 48 19.58 6.87 -9.07
CA VAL A 48 20.82 6.14 -8.81
C VAL A 48 21.00 5.04 -9.85
N MET A 49 22.26 4.73 -10.15
CA MET A 49 22.61 3.59 -11.01
C MET A 49 22.71 2.33 -10.17
N ILE A 50 21.93 1.31 -10.53
CA ILE A 50 22.04 -0.03 -9.94
C ILE A 50 22.32 -1.07 -11.02
N LYS A 51 23.05 -2.12 -10.68
CA LYS A 51 23.26 -3.28 -11.55
C LYS A 51 22.21 -4.34 -11.23
N GLN A 52 21.37 -4.69 -12.19
CA GLN A 52 20.32 -5.70 -12.05
C GLN A 52 20.45 -6.68 -13.22
N ASN A 53 20.60 -7.98 -12.91
CA ASN A 53 20.72 -9.04 -13.92
C ASN A 53 21.79 -8.76 -14.98
N GLY A 54 22.92 -8.20 -14.57
CA GLY A 54 24.03 -7.84 -15.46
C GLY A 54 23.87 -6.51 -16.20
N GLN A 55 22.69 -5.89 -16.20
CA GLN A 55 22.42 -4.61 -16.85
C GLN A 55 22.47 -3.45 -15.84
N VAL A 56 23.03 -2.31 -16.24
CA VAL A 56 22.99 -1.08 -15.44
C VAL A 56 21.69 -0.34 -15.77
N ARG A 57 20.93 0.04 -14.73
CA ARG A 57 19.68 0.82 -14.87
C ARG A 57 19.69 2.01 -13.93
N HIS A 58 19.11 3.12 -14.40
CA HIS A 58 18.81 4.28 -13.57
C HIS A 58 17.42 4.09 -12.94
N VAL A 59 17.36 4.07 -11.61
CA VAL A 59 16.12 3.96 -10.85
C VAL A 59 16.12 5.00 -9.75
N ARG A 60 14.96 5.30 -9.16
CA ARG A 60 14.92 6.18 -7.98
C ARG A 60 15.58 5.51 -6.77
N LEU A 61 16.20 6.28 -5.89
CA LEU A 61 16.84 5.76 -4.69
C LEU A 61 15.87 4.98 -3.82
N ILE A 62 14.64 5.49 -3.65
CA ILE A 62 13.61 4.77 -2.89
C ILE A 62 13.31 3.39 -3.46
N GLU A 63 13.24 3.27 -4.79
CA GLU A 63 12.98 2.01 -5.46
C GLU A 63 14.15 1.04 -5.31
N ALA A 64 15.38 1.53 -5.45
CA ALA A 64 16.59 0.74 -5.20
C ALA A 64 16.65 0.23 -3.76
N TYR A 65 16.37 1.09 -2.79
CA TYR A 65 16.34 0.75 -1.37
C TYR A 65 15.27 -0.29 -1.07
N THR A 66 14.03 -0.10 -1.53
CA THR A 66 12.93 -1.05 -1.32
C THR A 66 13.27 -2.42 -1.90
N ARG A 67 13.87 -2.50 -3.09
CA ARG A 67 14.31 -3.78 -3.67
C ARG A 67 15.35 -4.48 -2.79
N GLN A 68 16.36 -3.74 -2.33
CA GLN A 68 17.40 -4.31 -1.47
C GLN A 68 16.85 -4.76 -0.11
N PHE A 69 15.92 -3.98 0.46
CA PHE A 69 15.24 -4.32 1.70
C PHE A 69 14.45 -5.63 1.58
N ILE A 70 13.68 -5.81 0.51
CA ILE A 70 12.95 -7.05 0.24
C ILE A 70 13.91 -8.23 0.08
N LEU A 71 14.96 -8.08 -0.73
CA LEU A 71 15.95 -9.16 -0.95
C LEU A 71 16.62 -9.59 0.35
N LYS A 72 17.07 -8.65 1.19
CA LYS A 72 17.64 -8.96 2.51
C LYS A 72 16.64 -9.66 3.42
N SER A 73 15.39 -9.23 3.40
CA SER A 73 14.33 -9.87 4.16
C SER A 73 14.07 -11.32 3.71
N MET A 74 14.32 -11.64 2.44
CA MET A 74 14.24 -13.00 1.90
C MET A 74 15.46 -13.86 2.26
N ASP A 75 16.63 -13.27 2.50
CA ASP A 75 17.87 -13.97 2.86
C ASP A 75 17.84 -14.60 4.28
N GLY A 76 16.76 -14.40 5.05
CA GLY A 76 16.32 -15.38 6.06
C GLY A 76 16.51 -15.01 7.52
N SER A 77 16.84 -13.77 7.89
CA SER A 77 16.79 -13.39 9.30
C SER A 77 15.32 -13.24 9.75
N PRO A 78 14.87 -13.91 10.83
CA PRO A 78 13.49 -13.79 11.32
C PRO A 78 13.07 -12.36 11.64
N ARG A 79 14.05 -11.53 12.01
CA ARG A 79 13.86 -10.11 12.28
C ARG A 79 13.53 -9.32 11.02
N GLU A 80 14.32 -9.44 9.95
CA GLU A 80 14.07 -8.70 8.70
C GLU A 80 12.74 -9.15 8.07
N MET A 81 12.42 -10.45 8.14
CA MET A 81 11.09 -10.94 7.74
C MET A 81 9.95 -10.29 8.54
N ALA A 82 10.10 -10.18 9.86
CA ALA A 82 9.10 -9.51 10.70
C ALA A 82 8.97 -8.00 10.37
N GLU A 83 10.09 -7.33 10.09
CA GLU A 83 10.11 -5.93 9.67
C GLU A 83 9.42 -5.75 8.30
N LEU A 84 9.63 -6.65 7.34
CA LEU A 84 8.93 -6.66 6.06
C LEU A 84 7.42 -6.90 6.23
N LEU A 85 7.02 -7.88 7.05
CA LEU A 85 5.61 -8.15 7.31
C LEU A 85 4.92 -6.94 7.95
N LYS A 86 5.58 -6.25 8.87
CA LYS A 86 5.08 -5.00 9.46
C LYS A 86 4.92 -3.92 8.39
N PHE A 87 5.93 -3.71 7.55
CA PHE A 87 5.88 -2.75 6.44
C PHE A 87 4.70 -3.05 5.49
N LEU A 88 4.49 -4.30 5.12
CA LEU A 88 3.37 -4.71 4.26
C LEU A 88 2.01 -4.44 4.93
N LYS A 89 1.89 -4.72 6.24
CA LYS A 89 0.66 -4.44 6.99
C LYS A 89 0.31 -2.95 7.02
N ASP A 90 1.31 -2.09 7.19
CA ASP A 90 1.11 -0.65 7.34
C ASP A 90 0.80 0.04 6.00
N TYR A 91 1.41 -0.41 4.89
CA TYR A 91 1.36 0.31 3.60
C TYR A 91 0.68 -0.43 2.45
N ALA A 92 0.57 -1.76 2.52
CA ALA A 92 -0.02 -2.58 1.46
C ALA A 92 -0.81 -3.78 2.03
N PRO A 93 -1.79 -3.54 2.93
CA PRO A 93 -2.50 -4.62 3.62
C PRO A 93 -3.26 -5.54 2.66
N ASN A 94 -3.67 -5.02 1.50
CA ASN A 94 -4.33 -5.76 0.44
C ASN A 94 -3.43 -6.82 -0.22
N LEU A 95 -2.10 -6.68 -0.14
CA LEU A 95 -1.16 -7.70 -0.65
C LEU A 95 -1.06 -8.92 0.29
N LEU A 96 -1.49 -8.78 1.56
CA LEU A 96 -1.49 -9.87 2.54
C LEU A 96 -2.82 -10.63 2.59
N VAL A 97 -3.88 -10.05 2.04
CA VAL A 97 -5.19 -10.71 1.95
C VAL A 97 -5.23 -11.45 0.62
N ALA A 98 -5.30 -12.78 0.68
CA ALA A 98 -5.56 -13.58 -0.52
C ALA A 98 -6.90 -13.12 -1.13
N SER A 99 -6.83 -12.54 -2.34
CA SER A 99 -7.97 -11.99 -3.08
C SER A 99 -8.91 -13.07 -3.64
N ASP A 100 -8.65 -14.33 -3.35
CA ASP A 100 -9.34 -15.48 -3.92
C ASP A 100 -10.64 -15.80 -3.17
N LEU A 101 -11.03 -14.94 -2.22
CA LEU A 101 -12.31 -15.06 -1.54
C LEU A 101 -13.42 -14.64 -2.51
N PRO A 102 -14.40 -15.52 -2.78
CA PRO A 102 -15.52 -15.17 -3.64
C PRO A 102 -16.30 -13.99 -3.06
N SER A 103 -16.73 -13.08 -3.92
CA SER A 103 -17.50 -11.88 -3.56
C SER A 103 -18.89 -12.19 -2.97
N SER A 104 -19.34 -13.44 -3.08
CA SER A 104 -20.54 -13.93 -2.41
C SER A 104 -20.44 -15.42 -2.10
N ILE A 105 -20.92 -15.82 -0.92
CA ILE A 105 -21.08 -17.22 -0.53
C ILE A 105 -22.59 -17.47 -0.47
N GLN A 106 -23.10 -18.35 -1.34
CA GLN A 106 -24.50 -18.80 -1.26
C GLN A 106 -24.59 -20.00 -0.31
N ILE A 107 -25.12 -19.77 0.89
CA ILE A 107 -25.41 -20.83 1.86
C ILE A 107 -26.88 -21.25 1.69
N ARG A 108 -27.13 -22.49 1.28
CA ARG A 108 -28.48 -23.07 1.21
C ARG A 108 -28.64 -24.12 2.31
N PHE A 109 -29.59 -23.89 3.22
CA PHE A 109 -29.99 -24.89 4.19
C PHE A 109 -30.98 -25.87 3.53
N ILE A 110 -30.75 -27.16 3.73
CA ILE A 110 -31.64 -28.25 3.32
C ILE A 110 -32.04 -29.01 4.58
N GLU A 111 -33.30 -29.44 4.66
CA GLU A 111 -33.74 -30.34 5.73
C GLU A 111 -32.93 -31.63 5.66
N SER A 112 -32.45 -32.09 6.82
CA SER A 112 -31.62 -33.29 6.91
C SER A 112 -32.52 -34.50 7.06
N ASP A 113 -32.69 -35.23 5.98
CA ASP A 113 -33.34 -36.55 5.98
C ASP A 113 -32.35 -37.66 6.41
N GLY A 114 -31.28 -37.29 7.15
CA GLY A 114 -30.27 -38.20 7.70
C GLY A 114 -28.98 -38.36 6.89
N HIS A 115 -28.92 -37.94 5.61
CA HIS A 115 -27.72 -38.12 4.77
C HIS A 115 -27.39 -36.94 3.82
N GLY A 116 -27.93 -35.73 4.08
CA GLY A 116 -27.51 -34.51 3.38
C GLY A 116 -27.87 -34.44 1.89
N ARG A 117 -28.80 -35.28 1.41
CA ARG A 117 -29.38 -35.18 0.06
C ARG A 117 -30.89 -34.94 0.19
N PRO A 118 -31.46 -33.94 -0.51
CA PRO A 118 -32.91 -33.79 -0.56
C PRO A 118 -33.55 -35.03 -1.19
N ALA A 119 -34.58 -35.59 -0.54
CA ALA A 119 -35.26 -36.80 -1.00
C ALA A 119 -35.88 -36.68 -2.41
N ASP A 120 -36.28 -35.46 -2.82
CA ASP A 120 -36.99 -35.26 -4.07
C ASP A 120 -36.07 -34.93 -5.26
N LYS A 121 -36.05 -35.83 -6.23
CA LYS A 121 -35.25 -35.71 -7.47
C LYS A 121 -35.87 -34.77 -8.50
N ALA A 122 -37.17 -34.49 -8.41
CA ALA A 122 -37.87 -33.58 -9.34
C ALA A 122 -37.40 -32.12 -9.18
N LEU A 123 -37.03 -31.76 -7.95
CA LEU A 123 -36.61 -30.42 -7.56
C LEU A 123 -35.32 -29.94 -8.26
N TRP A 124 -34.45 -30.87 -8.67
CA TRP A 124 -33.23 -30.59 -9.44
C TRP A 124 -33.54 -30.08 -10.85
N LYS A 125 -34.58 -30.65 -11.48
CA LYS A 125 -34.97 -30.36 -12.86
C LYS A 125 -35.70 -29.04 -12.99
N GLU A 126 -36.48 -28.66 -11.97
CA GLU A 126 -37.19 -27.38 -11.92
C GLU A 126 -36.22 -26.21 -11.68
N LEU A 127 -35.13 -26.44 -10.93
CA LEU A 127 -34.11 -25.43 -10.63
C LEU A 127 -32.99 -25.36 -11.68
N GLY A 128 -33.02 -26.21 -12.72
CA GLY A 128 -32.01 -26.24 -13.77
C GLY A 128 -30.61 -26.65 -13.30
N LEU A 129 -30.52 -27.45 -12.23
CA LEU A 129 -29.27 -27.89 -11.63
C LEU A 129 -29.09 -29.39 -11.86
N GLU A 130 -27.96 -29.78 -12.45
CA GLU A 130 -27.56 -31.18 -12.52
C GLU A 130 -26.85 -31.56 -11.21
N PRO A 131 -27.21 -32.68 -10.56
CA PRO A 131 -26.49 -33.14 -9.38
C PRO A 131 -25.03 -33.43 -9.78
N LEU A 132 -24.07 -32.99 -8.96
CA LEU A 132 -22.68 -33.46 -9.07
C LEU A 132 -22.69 -34.98 -8.80
N THR A 133 -22.72 -35.76 -9.87
CA THR A 133 -22.67 -37.23 -9.85
C THR A 133 -21.25 -37.77 -9.84
N GLU A 134 -20.25 -36.91 -10.03
CA GLU A 134 -18.86 -37.32 -9.94
C GLU A 134 -18.50 -37.57 -8.47
N PRO A 135 -17.96 -38.76 -8.14
CA PRO A 135 -17.37 -38.97 -6.83
C PRO A 135 -16.31 -37.91 -6.59
N ILE A 136 -16.30 -37.31 -5.40
CA ILE A 136 -15.18 -36.49 -4.97
C ILE A 136 -13.96 -37.42 -4.96
N GLU A 137 -13.03 -37.25 -5.89
CA GLU A 137 -11.78 -38.00 -5.92
C GLU A 137 -11.11 -37.86 -4.54
N GLY A 138 -11.01 -38.96 -3.79
CA GLY A 138 -10.25 -38.98 -2.53
C GLY A 138 -10.89 -39.66 -1.32
N LYS A 139 -12.03 -40.36 -1.42
CA LYS A 139 -12.45 -41.30 -0.37
C LYS A 139 -12.80 -42.66 -0.96
N THR A 140 -11.78 -43.50 -1.07
CA THR A 140 -11.93 -44.96 -1.04
C THR A 140 -12.36 -45.37 0.36
N ASP A 141 -13.65 -45.57 0.55
CA ASP A 141 -14.24 -46.21 1.75
C ASP A 141 -14.04 -47.74 1.72
N ASP A 142 -12.84 -48.22 1.38
CA ASP A 142 -12.49 -49.65 1.33
C ASP A 142 -11.26 -49.92 2.21
N GLU A 143 -11.39 -49.67 3.51
CA GLU A 143 -10.55 -50.30 4.54
C GLU A 143 -11.39 -50.47 5.82
N ALA A 144 -12.41 -51.32 5.73
CA ALA A 144 -13.02 -51.93 6.92
C ALA A 144 -12.30 -53.27 7.19
N PRO A 145 -11.71 -53.49 8.37
CA PRO A 145 -11.05 -54.74 8.69
C PRO A 145 -12.11 -55.84 8.84
N LYS A 146 -11.96 -56.93 8.09
CA LYS A 146 -12.74 -58.16 8.28
C LYS A 146 -12.21 -58.91 9.51
N GLU A 147 -13.10 -59.25 10.43
CA GLU A 147 -12.90 -60.24 11.49
C GLU A 147 -12.69 -61.66 10.93
#